data_AF-A0A7K4DSD2-F1
#
_entry.id   AF-A0A7K4DSD2-F1
#
_cell.length_a   1.000
_cell.length_b   1.000
_cell.length_c   1.000
_cell.angle_alpha   90.00
_cell.angle_beta   90.00
_cell.angle_gamma   90.00
#
_symmetry.space_group_name_H-M   'P 1'
#
loop_
_entity.id
_entity.type
_entity.pdbx_description
1 polymer ?
#
loop_
_entity_poly.entity_id
_entity_poly.type
_entity_poly.pdbx_seq_one_letter_code
_entity_poly.pdbx_strand_id
1 'polypeptide(L)'
;RKYIADHEGYIRYDHIGEGGYQESEKVIQKLLEERSMALGIQMASTSSLVDIEEFQHTVFRTPELYFGFKFAQNRNQLGSDEGFQPGSIVSYSEPENIVLHKFYPIGNWKNYDDSMELVSEVGSIKLLYNAKEVNIVTENNAELEIFLDGKPLPGEYAGKDIINGNTLKVSEAGLYNIINSDTSSSHVLEINVQGPGFQIFTFTFG
;
A
#
# COMPACT_ATOMS: atom_id res chain seq x y z
N ARG A 1 -7.04 12.03 3.03
CA ARG A 1 -7.60 13.32 3.53
C ARG A 1 -8.69 13.74 2.56
N LYS A 2 -9.80 14.28 3.06
CA LYS A 2 -10.97 14.68 2.28
C LYS A 2 -11.28 16.15 2.59
N TYR A 3 -11.55 16.93 1.55
CA TYR A 3 -12.11 18.27 1.69
C TYR A 3 -13.43 18.32 0.92
N ILE A 4 -14.46 18.89 1.54
CA ILE A 4 -15.74 19.09 0.88
C ILE A 4 -16.01 20.60 0.89
N ALA A 5 -16.22 21.16 -0.30
CA ALA A 5 -16.56 22.55 -0.47
C ALA A 5 -18.05 22.71 -0.79
N ASP A 6 -18.62 23.85 -0.43
CA ASP A 6 -19.96 24.22 -0.86
C ASP A 6 -20.00 24.77 -2.28
N HIS A 7 -21.19 25.16 -2.73
CA HIS A 7 -21.45 25.68 -4.07
C HIS A 7 -20.85 27.07 -4.33
N GLU A 8 -20.38 27.76 -3.30
CA GLU A 8 -19.67 29.04 -3.39
C GLU A 8 -18.13 28.84 -3.36
N GLY A 9 -17.67 27.60 -3.15
CA GLY A 9 -16.25 27.23 -3.14
C GLY A 9 -15.57 27.31 -1.79
N TYR A 10 -16.31 27.50 -0.69
CA TYR A 10 -15.74 27.49 0.65
C TYR A 10 -15.61 26.06 1.18
N ILE A 11 -14.47 25.73 1.82
CA ILE A 11 -14.30 24.45 2.49
C ILE A 11 -15.20 24.40 3.72
N ARG A 12 -16.05 23.37 3.79
CA ARG A 12 -17.04 23.16 4.86
C ARG A 12 -16.78 21.91 5.68
N TYR A 13 -15.87 21.07 5.21
CA TYR A 13 -15.44 19.86 5.90
C TYR A 13 -14.02 19.49 5.52
N ASP A 14 -13.27 19.02 6.50
CA ASP A 14 -11.92 18.49 6.38
C ASP A 14 -11.81 17.24 7.25
N HIS A 15 -11.32 16.16 6.66
CA HIS A 15 -11.14 14.89 7.36
C HIS A 15 -9.81 14.27 6.97
N ILE A 16 -8.98 13.98 7.97
CA ILE A 16 -7.69 13.32 7.81
C ILE A 16 -7.89 11.81 8.03
N GLY A 17 -7.28 11.00 7.17
CA GLY A 17 -7.38 9.54 7.24
C GLY A 17 -8.51 8.95 6.39
N GLU A 18 -8.69 7.64 6.58
CA GLU A 18 -9.78 6.82 6.04
C GLU A 18 -10.92 6.71 7.07
N GLY A 19 -12.14 6.40 6.64
CA GLY A 19 -13.31 6.30 7.51
C GLY A 19 -14.16 7.58 7.54
N GLY A 20 -15.07 7.71 8.51
CA GLY A 20 -15.98 8.86 8.61
C GLY A 20 -16.89 9.01 7.38
N TYR A 21 -17.27 7.89 6.76
CA TYR A 21 -18.05 7.86 5.53
C TYR A 21 -19.44 8.46 5.72
N GLN A 22 -20.16 8.02 6.77
CA GLN A 22 -21.48 8.57 7.09
C GLN A 22 -21.42 10.06 7.42
N GLU A 23 -20.38 10.52 8.10
CA GLU A 23 -20.21 11.94 8.41
C GLU A 23 -19.92 12.77 7.14
N SER A 24 -19.09 12.22 6.25
CA SER A 24 -18.84 12.83 4.94
C SER A 24 -20.13 12.90 4.12
N GLU A 25 -20.95 11.85 4.12
CA GLU A 25 -22.24 11.83 3.43
C GLU A 25 -23.22 12.85 4.01
N LYS A 26 -23.33 12.96 5.35
CA LYS A 26 -24.16 13.98 6.00
C LYS A 26 -23.79 15.40 5.55
N VAL A 27 -22.50 15.68 5.44
CA VAL A 27 -22.02 16.97 4.91
C VAL A 27 -22.45 17.14 3.46
N ILE A 28 -22.24 16.14 2.59
CA ILE A 28 -22.62 16.22 1.17
C ILE A 28 -24.12 16.49 1.03
N GLN A 29 -24.98 15.74 1.73
CA GLN A 29 -26.43 15.92 1.68
C GLN A 29 -26.83 17.33 2.12
N LYS A 30 -26.24 17.83 3.22
CA LYS A 30 -26.47 19.21 3.71
C LYS A 30 -26.06 20.26 2.67
N LEU A 31 -24.90 20.13 2.05
CA LEU A 31 -24.42 21.10 1.06
C LEU A 31 -25.24 21.07 -0.23
N LEU A 32 -25.75 19.91 -0.63
CA LEU A 32 -26.71 19.78 -1.73
C LEU A 32 -28.03 20.48 -1.41
N GLU A 33 -28.53 20.36 -0.18
CA GLU A 33 -29.73 21.06 0.29
C GLU A 33 -29.52 22.58 0.30
N GLU A 34 -28.41 23.06 0.87
CA GLU A 34 -28.03 24.49 0.87
C GLU A 34 -27.99 25.06 -0.56
N ARG A 35 -27.35 24.34 -1.49
CA ARG A 35 -27.29 24.73 -2.91
C ARG A 35 -28.68 24.76 -3.56
N SER A 36 -29.52 23.77 -3.27
CA SER A 36 -30.86 23.68 -3.84
C SER A 36 -31.74 24.86 -3.42
N MET A 37 -31.67 25.24 -2.13
CA MET A 37 -32.35 26.42 -1.61
C MET A 37 -31.85 27.70 -2.29
N ALA A 38 -30.53 27.86 -2.46
CA ALA A 38 -29.94 29.02 -3.12
C ALA A 38 -30.37 29.16 -4.59
N LEU A 39 -30.58 28.03 -5.29
CA LEU A 39 -30.99 28.01 -6.71
C LEU A 39 -32.51 27.93 -6.92
N GLY A 40 -33.31 27.83 -5.86
CA GLY A 40 -34.77 27.65 -5.95
C GLY A 40 -35.18 26.32 -6.60
N ILE A 41 -34.31 25.30 -6.53
CA ILE A 41 -34.58 23.97 -7.09
C ILE A 41 -35.33 23.15 -6.04
N GLN A 42 -36.35 22.42 -6.46
CA GLN A 42 -37.05 21.48 -5.59
C GLN A 42 -36.29 20.14 -5.59
N MET A 43 -35.58 19.85 -4.51
CA MET A 43 -34.90 18.56 -4.32
C MET A 43 -35.90 17.49 -3.89
N ALA A 44 -35.62 16.24 -4.28
CA ALA A 44 -36.26 15.08 -3.67
C ALA A 44 -35.86 14.99 -2.19
N SER A 45 -36.72 14.38 -1.36
CA SER A 45 -36.45 14.17 0.07
C SER A 45 -35.06 13.55 0.30
N THR A 46 -34.38 13.98 1.37
CA THR A 46 -33.07 13.46 1.79
C THR A 46 -33.08 11.93 1.79
N SER A 47 -32.19 11.32 1.01
CA SER A 47 -31.97 9.88 1.03
C SER A 47 -31.47 9.46 2.41
N SER A 48 -31.87 8.27 2.87
CA SER A 48 -31.21 7.64 4.01
C SER A 48 -29.71 7.54 3.74
N LEU A 49 -28.91 7.70 4.79
CA LEU A 49 -27.46 7.49 4.69
C LEU A 49 -27.19 6.06 4.21
N VAL A 50 -26.15 5.91 3.40
CA VAL A 50 -25.67 4.59 3.00
C VAL A 50 -25.02 3.94 4.21
N ASP A 51 -25.49 2.74 4.54
CA ASP A 51 -24.86 1.93 5.58
C ASP A 51 -23.68 1.19 4.96
N ILE A 52 -22.50 1.76 5.13
CA ILE A 52 -21.22 1.20 4.70
C ILE A 52 -20.44 0.91 5.98
N GLU A 53 -19.89 -0.30 6.09
CA GLU A 53 -18.98 -0.61 7.18
C GLU A 53 -17.82 0.38 7.22
N GLU A 54 -17.57 0.97 8.38
CA GLU A 54 -16.38 1.78 8.56
C GLU A 54 -15.14 0.92 8.40
N PHE A 55 -14.12 1.49 7.78
CA PHE A 55 -12.81 0.87 7.75
C PHE A 55 -12.29 0.75 9.20
N GLN A 56 -12.19 -0.47 9.71
CA GLN A 56 -11.61 -0.73 11.02
C GLN A 56 -10.11 -0.90 10.89
N HIS A 57 -9.35 0.12 11.31
CA HIS A 57 -7.92 -0.04 11.48
C HIS A 57 -7.64 -1.06 12.60
N THR A 58 -6.87 -2.09 12.29
CA THR A 58 -6.24 -2.90 13.32
C THR A 58 -5.27 -2.02 14.12
N VAL A 59 -5.41 -2.05 15.45
CA VAL A 59 -4.68 -1.16 16.37
C VAL A 59 -3.16 -1.31 16.24
N PHE A 60 -2.70 -2.46 15.77
CA PHE A 60 -1.29 -2.78 15.60
C PHE A 60 -1.06 -3.32 14.18
N ARG A 61 -0.87 -2.42 13.21
CA ARG A 61 -0.62 -2.76 11.80
C ARG A 61 0.71 -2.19 11.35
N THR A 62 1.36 -2.88 10.42
CA THR A 62 2.55 -2.34 9.75
C THR A 62 2.20 -1.03 9.06
N PRO A 63 3.00 0.04 9.26
CA PRO A 63 2.79 1.28 8.54
C PRO A 63 3.09 1.06 7.05
N GLU A 64 2.65 1.99 6.21
CA GLU A 64 3.11 2.02 4.83
C GLU A 64 4.64 2.12 4.75
N LEU A 65 5.27 1.28 3.91
CA LEU A 65 6.72 1.20 3.78
C LEU A 65 7.14 1.69 2.39
N TYR A 66 7.93 2.76 2.33
CA TYR A 66 8.35 3.37 1.08
C TYR A 66 9.76 2.94 0.67
N PHE A 67 9.94 2.69 -0.62
CA PHE A 67 11.22 2.33 -1.24
C PHE A 67 11.99 3.54 -1.79
N GLY A 68 11.37 4.72 -1.88
CA GLY A 68 12.04 5.95 -2.32
C GLY A 68 12.79 6.67 -1.20
N PHE A 69 14.05 7.07 -1.46
CA PHE A 69 14.87 7.72 -0.43
C PHE A 69 14.32 9.09 0.01
N LYS A 70 13.50 9.79 -0.80
CA LYS A 70 12.89 11.06 -0.36
C LYS A 70 11.82 10.85 0.70
N PHE A 71 11.16 9.69 0.73
CA PHE A 71 10.13 9.36 1.70
C PHE A 71 10.69 8.79 3.01
N ALA A 72 11.97 8.40 3.03
CA ALA A 72 12.63 7.83 4.20
C ALA A 72 12.93 8.87 5.31
N GLN A 73 12.83 10.18 5.03
CA GLN A 73 13.06 11.21 6.06
C GLN A 73 12.02 11.08 7.19
N ASN A 74 12.49 10.68 8.39
CA ASN A 74 11.69 10.39 9.59
C ASN A 74 10.78 9.14 9.52
N ARG A 75 10.87 8.33 8.45
CA ARG A 75 10.09 7.10 8.26
C ARG A 75 10.92 5.98 7.62
N ASN A 76 12.23 5.97 7.88
CA ASN A 76 13.13 4.99 7.29
C ASN A 76 12.86 3.59 7.88
N GLN A 77 12.28 2.72 7.05
CA GLN A 77 12.00 1.32 7.37
C GLN A 77 12.86 0.35 6.54
N LEU A 78 13.86 0.86 5.82
CA LEU A 78 14.87 0.01 5.21
C LEU A 78 15.72 -0.60 6.34
N GLY A 79 15.71 -1.92 6.42
CA GLY A 79 16.40 -2.68 7.44
C GLY A 79 17.83 -3.08 7.11
N SER A 80 18.21 -3.01 5.83
CA SER A 80 19.56 -3.38 5.37
C SER A 80 20.63 -2.40 5.86
N ASP A 81 21.77 -2.92 6.29
CA ASP A 81 22.88 -2.14 6.86
C ASP A 81 23.48 -1.14 5.87
N GLU A 82 23.42 -1.46 4.57
CA GLU A 82 23.89 -0.60 3.49
C GLU A 82 23.09 0.70 3.36
N GLY A 83 21.86 0.71 3.88
CA GLY A 83 20.96 1.84 3.90
C GLY A 83 20.59 2.37 2.51
N PHE A 84 19.98 3.56 2.50
CA PHE A 84 19.70 4.27 1.26
C PHE A 84 20.96 4.98 0.76
N GLN A 85 21.32 4.77 -0.52
CA GLN A 85 22.36 5.52 -1.22
C GLN A 85 21.75 6.23 -2.44
N PRO A 86 21.29 7.49 -2.28
CA PRO A 86 20.55 8.21 -3.30
C PRO A 86 21.19 8.16 -4.69
N GLY A 87 20.43 7.71 -5.69
CA GLY A 87 20.85 7.65 -7.09
C GLY A 87 21.88 6.57 -7.42
N SER A 88 22.30 5.77 -6.44
CA SER A 88 23.33 4.75 -6.59
C SER A 88 22.73 3.36 -6.74
N ILE A 89 23.50 2.46 -7.37
CA ILE A 89 23.23 1.02 -7.35
C ILE A 89 23.93 0.46 -6.12
N VAL A 90 23.19 -0.25 -5.28
CA VAL A 90 23.67 -0.84 -4.03
C VAL A 90 23.47 -2.34 -4.09
N SER A 91 24.51 -3.09 -3.71
CA SER A 91 24.41 -4.54 -3.49
C SER A 91 23.95 -4.78 -2.06
N TYR A 92 22.68 -5.10 -1.88
CA TYR A 92 22.12 -5.43 -0.57
C TYR A 92 22.28 -6.91 -0.28
N SER A 93 22.74 -7.21 0.93
CA SER A 93 23.02 -8.57 1.40
C SER A 93 21.85 -9.18 2.19
N GLU A 94 21.89 -10.50 2.34
CA GLU A 94 20.92 -11.23 3.17
C GLU A 94 21.00 -10.75 4.63
N PRO A 95 19.87 -10.36 5.25
CA PRO A 95 19.89 -9.88 6.63
C PRO A 95 20.15 -11.02 7.62
N GLU A 96 20.94 -10.76 8.66
CA GLU A 96 21.09 -11.70 9.79
C GLU A 96 19.78 -11.84 10.60
N ASN A 97 19.00 -10.75 10.67
CA ASN A 97 17.74 -10.69 11.41
C ASN A 97 16.72 -9.82 10.68
N ILE A 98 15.46 -10.24 10.66
CA ILE A 98 14.35 -9.49 10.06
C ILE A 98 13.54 -8.83 11.19
N VAL A 99 13.57 -7.51 11.24
CA VAL A 99 12.88 -6.72 12.27
C VAL A 99 11.47 -6.37 11.80
N LEU A 100 10.51 -6.43 12.73
CA LEU A 100 9.12 -6.08 12.47
C LEU A 100 9.01 -4.66 11.89
N HIS A 101 8.20 -4.53 10.84
CA HIS A 101 7.96 -3.29 10.08
C HIS A 101 9.12 -2.80 9.23
N LYS A 102 10.18 -3.59 9.07
CA LYS A 102 11.30 -3.28 8.17
C LYS A 102 11.34 -4.20 6.96
N PHE A 103 11.74 -3.63 5.83
CA PHE A 103 11.96 -4.38 4.60
C PHE A 103 13.45 -4.43 4.25
N TYR A 104 13.83 -5.50 3.54
CA TYR A 104 15.21 -5.85 3.23
C TYR A 104 15.27 -6.30 1.77
N PRO A 105 15.66 -5.42 0.82
CA PRO A 105 16.03 -5.86 -0.52
C PRO A 105 17.30 -6.72 -0.44
N ILE A 106 17.43 -7.71 -1.34
CA ILE A 106 18.62 -8.52 -1.56
C ILE A 106 18.91 -8.53 -3.06
N GLY A 107 20.18 -8.37 -3.42
CA GLY A 107 20.65 -8.23 -4.81
C GLY A 107 21.08 -6.80 -5.14
N ASN A 108 21.20 -6.49 -6.43
CA ASN A 108 21.63 -5.16 -6.88
C ASN A 108 20.42 -4.28 -7.15
N TRP A 109 20.21 -3.26 -6.32
CA TRP A 109 19.07 -2.36 -6.43
C TRP A 109 19.54 -0.91 -6.58
N LYS A 110 18.91 -0.19 -7.51
CA LYS A 110 19.12 1.25 -7.67
C LYS A 110 18.12 2.03 -6.82
N ASN A 111 18.59 3.00 -6.05
CA ASN A 111 17.74 3.83 -5.21
C ASN A 111 17.30 5.11 -5.94
N TYR A 112 16.02 5.20 -6.28
CA TYR A 112 15.40 6.41 -6.81
C TYR A 112 14.73 7.21 -5.71
N ASP A 113 14.27 8.41 -6.08
CA ASP A 113 13.66 9.32 -5.13
C ASP A 113 12.33 8.80 -4.58
N ASP A 114 11.57 8.07 -5.39
CA ASP A 114 10.27 7.49 -5.03
C ASP A 114 10.23 5.95 -5.02
N SER A 115 11.27 5.27 -5.51
CA SER A 115 11.28 3.82 -5.70
C SER A 115 12.65 3.16 -5.50
N MET A 116 12.67 1.84 -5.56
CA MET A 116 13.86 1.05 -5.88
C MET A 116 13.64 0.22 -7.15
N GLU A 117 14.68 0.08 -7.97
CA GLU A 117 14.66 -0.74 -9.19
C GLU A 117 15.69 -1.88 -9.06
N LEU A 118 15.27 -3.10 -9.39
CA LEU A 118 16.14 -4.26 -9.45
C LEU A 118 17.01 -4.18 -10.71
N VAL A 119 18.33 -4.14 -10.53
CA VAL A 119 19.31 -4.09 -11.64
C VAL A 119 19.83 -5.47 -12.01
N SER A 120 19.91 -6.40 -11.06
CA SER A 120 20.29 -7.78 -11.32
C SER A 120 19.15 -8.57 -11.99
N GLU A 121 19.49 -9.68 -12.66
CA GLU A 121 18.48 -10.57 -13.29
C GLU A 121 17.45 -11.10 -12.28
N VAL A 122 17.93 -11.36 -11.06
CA VAL A 122 17.13 -11.80 -9.92
C VAL A 122 17.46 -10.96 -8.69
N GLY A 123 16.51 -10.86 -7.79
CA GLY A 123 16.65 -10.28 -6.46
C GLY A 123 15.53 -10.76 -5.56
N SER A 124 15.55 -10.34 -4.30
CA SER A 124 14.42 -10.61 -3.41
C SER A 124 14.17 -9.47 -2.45
N ILE A 125 13.00 -9.49 -1.81
CA ILE A 125 12.62 -8.54 -0.77
C ILE A 125 12.07 -9.34 0.40
N LYS A 126 12.62 -9.15 1.59
CA LYS A 126 12.11 -9.74 2.84
C LYS A 126 11.46 -8.69 3.71
N LEU A 127 10.40 -9.06 4.41
CA LEU A 127 9.63 -8.17 5.28
C LEU A 127 8.97 -8.98 6.40
N LEU A 128 9.24 -8.63 7.66
CA LEU A 128 8.40 -9.07 8.78
C LEU A 128 7.29 -8.03 8.98
N TYR A 129 6.06 -8.41 8.68
CA TYR A 129 4.89 -7.52 8.80
C TYR A 129 3.89 -8.03 9.85
N ASN A 130 2.92 -7.18 10.16
CA ASN A 130 1.65 -7.49 10.82
C ASN A 130 0.53 -6.78 10.07
N ALA A 131 -0.38 -7.55 9.46
CA ALA A 131 -1.56 -7.08 8.71
C ALA A 131 -2.42 -8.29 8.32
N LYS A 132 -3.64 -8.04 7.83
CA LYS A 132 -4.43 -9.08 7.15
C LYS A 132 -4.31 -9.01 5.62
N GLU A 133 -4.01 -7.83 5.08
CA GLU A 133 -3.75 -7.67 3.65
C GLU A 133 -2.39 -7.02 3.42
N VAL A 134 -1.70 -7.45 2.37
CA VAL A 134 -0.46 -6.82 1.88
C VAL A 134 -0.62 -6.52 0.40
N ASN A 135 -0.38 -5.28 0.03
CA ASN A 135 -0.33 -4.85 -1.36
C ASN A 135 1.03 -4.22 -1.68
N ILE A 136 1.47 -4.37 -2.92
CA ILE A 136 2.64 -3.70 -3.48
C ILE A 136 2.19 -2.71 -4.56
N VAL A 137 2.84 -1.55 -4.60
CA VAL A 137 2.78 -0.66 -5.77
C VAL A 137 4.07 -0.84 -6.54
N THR A 138 3.95 -1.28 -7.79
CA THR A 138 5.07 -1.67 -8.62
C THR A 138 4.83 -1.30 -10.08
N GLU A 139 5.91 -1.21 -10.84
CA GLU A 139 5.90 -1.10 -12.30
C GLU A 139 6.99 -1.97 -12.94
N ASN A 140 6.97 -1.99 -14.27
CA ASN A 140 7.81 -2.80 -15.15
C ASN A 140 7.57 -4.32 -15.04
N ASN A 141 7.81 -5.02 -16.14
CA ASN A 141 7.50 -6.45 -16.23
C ASN A 141 8.41 -7.27 -15.31
N ALA A 142 7.80 -8.11 -14.48
CA ALA A 142 8.52 -9.07 -13.65
C ALA A 142 7.63 -10.27 -13.32
N GLU A 143 8.28 -11.38 -12.97
CA GLU A 143 7.64 -12.52 -12.34
C GLU A 143 8.07 -12.55 -10.86
N LEU A 144 7.08 -12.59 -9.98
CA LEU A 144 7.28 -12.61 -8.54
C LEU A 144 6.86 -13.97 -8.01
N GLU A 145 7.69 -14.55 -7.16
CA GLU A 145 7.38 -15.75 -6.40
C GLU A 145 7.33 -15.41 -4.91
N ILE A 146 6.18 -15.67 -4.30
CA ILE A 146 5.84 -15.21 -2.95
C ILE A 146 6.00 -16.37 -1.95
N PHE A 147 6.65 -16.09 -0.83
CA PHE A 147 6.83 -17.02 0.26
C PHE A 147 6.33 -16.38 1.55
N LEU A 148 5.70 -17.21 2.38
CA LEU A 148 5.24 -16.85 3.70
C LEU A 148 5.85 -17.82 4.71
N ASP A 149 6.60 -17.29 5.68
CA ASP A 149 7.33 -18.04 6.70
C ASP A 149 8.23 -19.15 6.11
N GLY A 150 8.92 -18.83 5.01
CA GLY A 150 9.85 -19.72 4.32
C GLY A 150 9.19 -20.85 3.51
N LYS A 151 7.86 -20.81 3.32
CA LYS A 151 7.11 -21.77 2.50
C LYS A 151 6.43 -21.05 1.33
N PRO A 152 6.22 -21.71 0.18
CA PRO A 152 5.40 -21.15 -0.89
C PRO A 152 4.05 -20.66 -0.34
N LEU A 153 3.61 -19.50 -0.80
CA LEU A 153 2.37 -18.85 -0.34
C LEU A 153 1.20 -19.85 -0.29
N PRO A 154 0.62 -20.14 0.90
CA PRO A 154 -0.53 -21.01 1.00
C PRO A 154 -1.77 -20.33 0.40
N GLY A 155 -2.62 -21.10 -0.28
CA GLY A 155 -3.77 -20.56 -1.00
C GLY A 155 -4.79 -19.81 -0.12
N GLU A 156 -4.84 -20.09 1.18
CA GLU A 156 -5.70 -19.37 2.13
C GLU A 156 -5.26 -17.93 2.41
N TYR A 157 -3.98 -17.60 2.15
CA TYR A 157 -3.42 -16.25 2.28
C TYR A 157 -3.28 -15.55 0.92
N ALA A 158 -3.60 -16.22 -0.19
CA ALA A 158 -3.34 -15.72 -1.52
C ALA A 158 -4.16 -14.46 -1.81
N GLY A 159 -3.46 -13.38 -2.12
CA GLY A 159 -4.09 -12.17 -2.63
C GLY A 159 -4.76 -12.38 -3.98
N LYS A 160 -5.67 -11.48 -4.36
CA LYS A 160 -6.47 -11.59 -5.60
C LYS A 160 -5.64 -11.57 -6.88
N ASP A 161 -4.40 -11.05 -6.83
CA ASP A 161 -3.53 -10.91 -7.99
C ASP A 161 -2.50 -12.06 -8.10
N ILE A 162 -2.56 -13.04 -7.19
CA ILE A 162 -1.82 -14.31 -7.27
C ILE A 162 -2.48 -15.20 -8.32
N ILE A 163 -1.73 -15.62 -9.33
CA ILE A 163 -2.28 -16.32 -10.50
C ILE A 163 -2.09 -17.84 -10.45
N ASN A 164 -0.94 -18.34 -9.98
CA ASN A 164 -0.61 -19.76 -9.98
C ASN A 164 0.20 -20.13 -8.74
N GLY A 165 -0.46 -20.79 -7.78
CA GLY A 165 0.17 -21.20 -6.52
C GLY A 165 0.61 -19.97 -5.72
N ASN A 166 1.90 -19.65 -5.82
CA ASN A 166 2.53 -18.54 -5.13
C ASN A 166 3.14 -17.49 -6.07
N THR A 167 2.76 -17.49 -7.35
CA THR A 167 3.33 -16.58 -8.35
C THR A 167 2.40 -15.42 -8.69
N LEU A 168 3.00 -14.27 -8.97
CA LEU A 168 2.36 -13.08 -9.51
C LEU A 168 3.15 -12.58 -10.72
N LYS A 169 2.44 -12.12 -11.75
CA LYS A 169 3.06 -11.46 -12.89
C LYS A 169 2.75 -9.97 -12.89
N VAL A 170 3.78 -9.14 -12.85
CA VAL A 170 3.66 -7.70 -13.04
C VAL A 170 3.70 -7.42 -14.54
N SER A 171 2.69 -6.72 -15.03
CA SER A 171 2.54 -6.38 -16.45
C SER A 171 2.26 -4.90 -16.71
N GLU A 172 1.83 -4.17 -15.69
CA GLU A 172 1.52 -2.75 -15.76
C GLU A 172 1.86 -2.07 -14.44
N ALA A 173 2.01 -0.74 -14.48
CA ALA A 173 2.17 0.04 -13.26
C ALA A 173 0.86 0.01 -12.46
N GLY A 174 0.93 -0.43 -11.20
CA GLY A 174 -0.30 -0.58 -10.42
C GLY A 174 -0.10 -1.10 -9.01
N LEU A 175 -1.24 -1.19 -8.32
CA LEU A 175 -1.36 -1.82 -7.01
C LEU A 175 -1.75 -3.29 -7.20
N TYR A 176 -0.94 -4.18 -6.65
CA TYR A 176 -1.13 -5.63 -6.67
C TYR A 176 -1.31 -6.15 -5.24
N ASN A 177 -2.39 -6.88 -5.00
CA ASN A 177 -2.68 -7.54 -3.74
C ASN A 177 -2.04 -8.93 -3.72
N ILE A 178 -1.06 -9.11 -2.83
CA ILE A 178 -0.26 -10.34 -2.73
C ILE A 178 -0.65 -11.21 -1.55
N ILE A 179 -1.17 -10.61 -0.48
CA ILE A 179 -1.69 -11.32 0.69
C ILE A 179 -3.10 -10.85 1.00
N ASN A 180 -3.98 -11.79 1.32
CA ASN A 180 -5.31 -11.52 1.85
C ASN A 180 -5.71 -12.62 2.85
N SER A 181 -6.04 -12.23 4.09
CA SER A 181 -6.49 -13.14 5.16
C SER A 181 -7.67 -12.56 5.93
N ASP A 182 -8.39 -13.43 6.64
CA ASP A 182 -9.54 -13.01 7.47
C ASP A 182 -9.12 -12.27 8.75
N THR A 183 -7.90 -12.55 9.24
CA THR A 183 -7.41 -12.02 10.52
C THR A 183 -6.00 -11.47 10.39
N SER A 184 -5.71 -10.43 11.18
CA SER A 184 -4.40 -9.80 11.22
C SER A 184 -3.42 -10.67 12.00
N SER A 185 -2.30 -11.01 11.38
CA SER A 185 -1.24 -11.84 11.95
C SER A 185 0.12 -11.32 11.50
N SER A 186 1.18 -11.76 12.21
CA SER A 186 2.56 -11.44 11.81
C SER A 186 3.17 -12.57 11.02
N HIS A 187 3.79 -12.26 9.90
CA HIS A 187 4.47 -13.23 9.03
C HIS A 187 5.74 -12.64 8.43
N VAL A 188 6.70 -13.52 8.13
CA VAL A 188 7.84 -13.18 7.27
C VAL A 188 7.42 -13.40 5.82
N LEU A 189 7.28 -12.31 5.09
CA LEU A 189 7.09 -12.29 3.65
C LEU A 189 8.46 -12.28 2.95
N GLU A 190 8.61 -13.14 1.95
CA GLU A 190 9.72 -13.10 1.01
C GLU A 190 9.16 -13.06 -0.42
N ILE A 191 9.63 -12.10 -1.21
CA ILE A 191 9.28 -11.92 -2.62
C ILE A 191 10.54 -12.17 -3.42
N ASN A 192 10.61 -13.29 -4.13
CA ASN A 192 11.64 -13.52 -5.14
C ASN A 192 11.21 -12.83 -6.42
N VAL A 193 12.10 -12.03 -6.99
CA VAL A 193 11.86 -11.21 -8.16
C VAL A 193 12.74 -11.72 -9.30
N GLN A 194 12.10 -12.03 -10.43
CA GLN A 194 12.78 -12.29 -11.70
C GLN A 194 12.33 -11.26 -12.73
N GLY A 195 13.27 -10.47 -13.25
CA GLY A 195 12.96 -9.37 -14.17
C GLY A 195 13.81 -8.15 -13.87
N PRO A 196 14.97 -7.97 -14.53
CA PRO A 196 15.74 -6.74 -14.41
C PRO A 196 14.89 -5.55 -14.87
N GLY A 197 14.95 -4.46 -14.12
CA GLY A 197 14.11 -3.28 -14.29
C GLY A 197 12.81 -3.29 -13.47
N PHE A 198 12.48 -4.38 -12.76
CA PHE A 198 11.38 -4.39 -11.80
C PHE A 198 11.52 -3.24 -10.81
N GLN A 199 10.45 -2.46 -10.64
CA GLN A 199 10.50 -1.27 -9.80
C GLN A 199 9.36 -1.27 -8.80
N ILE A 200 9.69 -1.12 -7.52
CA ILE A 200 8.76 -1.13 -6.40
C ILE A 200 8.80 0.21 -5.66
N PHE A 201 7.62 0.70 -5.28
CA PHE A 201 7.44 2.02 -4.68
C PHE A 201 7.05 1.93 -3.20
N THR A 202 6.06 1.09 -2.89
CA THR A 202 5.52 0.99 -1.53
C THR A 202 4.92 -0.38 -1.22
N PHE A 203 4.99 -0.77 0.05
CA PHE A 203 4.07 -1.73 0.64
C PHE A 203 2.95 -1.01 1.38
N THR A 204 1.70 -1.41 1.12
CA THR A 204 0.53 -0.96 1.87
C THR A 204 -0.15 -2.15 2.55
N PHE A 205 -0.86 -1.87 3.65
CA PHE A 205 -1.40 -2.90 4.54
C PHE A 205 -2.86 -2.64 4.85
N GLY A 206 -3.67 -3.69 4.82
CA GLY A 206 -5.07 -3.72 5.25
C GLY A 206 -5.19 -4.24 6.67
#